data_AF-A0A3D3F3H5-F1
#
_entry.id   AF-A0A3D3F3H5-F1
#
_cell.length_a   1.000
_cell.length_b   1.000
_cell.length_c   1.000
_cell.angle_alpha   90.00
_cell.angle_beta   90.00
_cell.angle_gamma   90.00
#
_symmetry.space_group_name_H-M   'P 1'
#
loop_
_entity.id
_entity.type
_entity.pdbx_description
1 polymer ?
#
loop_
_entity_poly.entity_id
_entity_poly.type
_entity_poly.pdbx_seq_one_letter_code
_entity_poly.pdbx_strand_id
1 'polypeptide(L)'
;IHDVLGVPEAAEGLGTHIHGNPISSEFIGKVNPDILFIVDRSAVVANDRLDKSEVENQLVRQTNAYKNGKIFYLNPEMWYLAGGGITSVNAMIDEVAQAF
;
A
#
# COMPACT_ATOMS: atom_id res chain seq x y z
N ILE A 1 -4.14 4.64 -7.68
CA ILE A 1 -4.79 3.31 -7.52
C ILE A 1 -6.30 3.46 -7.65
N HIS A 2 -6.97 4.16 -6.72
CA HIS A 2 -8.42 4.36 -6.75
C HIS A 2 -8.87 5.19 -7.97
N ASP A 3 -8.33 6.39 -8.17
CA ASP A 3 -8.81 7.33 -9.20
C ASP A 3 -8.64 6.84 -10.65
N VAL A 4 -7.56 6.10 -10.92
CA VAL A 4 -7.16 5.71 -12.28
C VAL A 4 -7.53 4.26 -12.59
N LEU A 5 -7.29 3.35 -11.64
CA LEU A 5 -7.48 1.91 -11.84
C LEU A 5 -8.80 1.40 -11.24
N GLY A 6 -9.55 2.24 -10.54
CA GLY A 6 -10.89 1.92 -10.05
C GLY A 6 -10.94 0.91 -8.91
N VAL A 7 -9.81 0.62 -8.26
CA VAL A 7 -9.80 -0.23 -7.06
C VAL A 7 -10.60 0.49 -5.96
N PRO A 8 -11.60 -0.14 -5.32
CA PRO A 8 -12.37 0.51 -4.25
C PRO A 8 -11.50 0.87 -3.04
N GLU A 9 -11.83 1.97 -2.37
CA GLU A 9 -11.22 2.34 -1.09
C GLU A 9 -11.77 1.46 0.03
N ALA A 10 -10.89 0.94 0.89
CA ALA A 10 -11.32 0.16 2.05
C ALA A 10 -11.96 1.03 3.15
N ALA A 11 -11.63 2.33 3.19
CA ALA A 11 -12.18 3.29 4.13
C ALA A 11 -12.47 4.60 3.41
N GLU A 12 -13.73 5.05 3.49
CA GLU A 12 -14.15 6.34 2.94
C GLU A 12 -13.79 7.51 3.88
N GLY A 13 -13.69 8.71 3.31
CA GLY A 13 -13.58 9.95 4.09
C GLY A 13 -12.20 10.23 4.70
N LEU A 14 -11.18 9.48 4.28
CA LEU A 14 -9.78 9.84 4.55
C LEU A 14 -9.42 11.11 3.75
N GLY A 15 -8.81 12.09 4.40
CA GLY A 15 -8.44 13.35 3.74
C GLY A 15 -7.37 13.15 2.67
N THR A 16 -7.43 13.92 1.59
CA THR A 16 -6.39 13.92 0.56
C THR A 16 -5.24 14.85 0.97
N HIS A 17 -4.16 14.28 1.49
CA HIS A 17 -2.96 15.01 1.90
C HIS A 17 -1.72 14.48 1.16
N ILE A 18 -0.80 15.38 0.80
CA ILE A 18 0.46 15.02 0.10
C ILE A 18 1.38 14.08 0.90
N HIS A 19 1.15 13.96 2.22
CA HIS A 19 1.85 13.04 3.12
C HIS A 19 0.96 11.90 3.62
N GLY A 20 -0.27 11.77 3.09
CA GLY A 20 -1.26 10.82 3.57
C GLY A 20 -1.83 11.16 4.95
N ASN A 21 -2.59 10.21 5.50
CA ASN A 21 -3.15 10.30 6.85
C ASN A 21 -2.34 9.39 7.77
N PRO A 22 -1.87 9.87 8.93
CA PRO A 22 -1.34 8.99 9.96
C PRO A 22 -2.44 8.03 10.43
N ILE A 23 -2.21 6.73 10.30
CA ILE A 23 -3.13 5.67 10.74
C ILE A 23 -2.41 4.69 11.64
N SER A 24 -3.16 4.00 12.51
CA SER A 24 -2.63 2.96 13.40
C SER A 24 -3.00 1.57 12.91
N SER A 25 -2.37 0.53 13.48
CA SER A 25 -2.72 -0.86 13.15
C SER A 25 -4.13 -1.24 13.63
N GLU A 26 -4.65 -0.60 14.67
CA GLU A 26 -6.04 -0.74 15.11
C GLU A 26 -7.01 -0.22 14.06
N PHE A 27 -6.67 0.90 13.40
CA PHE A 27 -7.48 1.41 12.29
C PHE A 27 -7.49 0.42 11.13
N ILE A 28 -6.31 -0.10 10.73
CA ILE A 28 -6.20 -1.10 9.65
C ILE A 28 -7.01 -2.36 10.01
N GLY A 29 -6.90 -2.86 11.23
CA GLY A 29 -7.65 -4.02 11.71
C GLY A 29 -9.17 -3.78 11.73
N LYS A 30 -9.61 -2.57 12.11
CA LYS A 30 -11.03 -2.18 12.13
C LYS A 30 -11.61 -2.04 10.72
N VAL A 31 -10.86 -1.44 9.80
CA VAL A 31 -11.23 -1.28 8.39
C VAL A 31 -11.27 -2.63 7.69
N ASN A 32 -10.35 -3.53 8.03
CA ASN A 32 -10.26 -4.88 7.49
C ASN A 32 -10.22 -4.92 5.94
N PRO A 33 -9.18 -4.35 5.30
CA PRO A 33 -9.09 -4.32 3.85
C PRO A 33 -8.94 -5.73 3.25
N ASP A 34 -9.49 -5.94 2.05
CA ASP A 34 -9.28 -7.17 1.28
C ASP A 34 -7.92 -7.23 0.58
N ILE A 35 -7.36 -6.06 0.24
CA ILE A 35 -6.04 -5.87 -0.37
C ILE A 35 -5.33 -4.75 0.38
N LEU A 36 -4.07 -4.96 0.75
CA LEU A 36 -3.22 -3.93 1.36
C LEU A 36 -1.99 -3.68 0.49
N PHE A 37 -1.92 -2.49 -0.11
CA PHE A 37 -0.75 -2.02 -0.85
C PHE A 37 0.17 -1.23 0.08
N ILE A 38 1.46 -1.57 0.09
CA ILE A 38 2.48 -0.92 0.94
C ILE A 38 3.58 -0.35 0.04
N VAL A 39 3.83 0.96 0.18
CA VAL A 39 4.97 1.64 -0.43
C VAL A 39 5.96 2.01 0.68
N ASP A 40 7.11 1.35 0.73
CA ASP A 40 8.16 1.61 1.71
C ASP A 40 9.02 2.82 1.31
N ARG A 41 8.70 3.99 1.86
CA ARG A 41 9.45 5.22 1.63
C ARG A 41 10.88 5.17 2.20
N SER A 42 11.11 4.49 3.34
CA SER A 42 12.43 4.51 3.97
C SER A 42 13.46 3.78 3.11
N ALA A 43 13.02 2.77 2.34
CA ALA A 43 13.88 2.02 1.44
C ALA A 43 14.57 2.90 0.38
N VAL A 44 13.93 4.00 -0.01
CA VAL A 44 14.44 4.92 -1.05
C VAL A 44 15.01 6.22 -0.50
N VAL A 45 14.57 6.67 0.68
CA VAL A 45 15.02 7.95 1.27
C VAL A 45 16.15 7.79 2.28
N ALA A 46 16.10 6.74 3.10
CA ALA A 46 17.06 6.51 4.19
C ALA A 46 17.97 5.31 3.93
N ASN A 47 17.76 4.58 2.83
CA ASN A 47 18.35 3.27 2.56
C ASN A 47 18.14 2.29 3.73
N ASP A 48 17.02 2.46 4.45
CA ASP A 48 16.60 1.65 5.57
C ASP A 48 15.30 0.94 5.19
N ARG A 49 15.25 -0.37 5.37
CA ARG A 49 14.12 -1.18 4.90
C ARG A 49 13.16 -1.40 6.06
N LEU A 50 11.89 -1.16 5.79
CA LEU A 50 10.80 -1.51 6.67
C LEU A 50 10.90 -2.99 7.08
N ASP A 51 10.79 -3.26 8.39
CA ASP A 51 10.58 -4.62 8.85
C ASP A 51 9.12 -5.02 8.62
N LYS A 52 8.92 -6.02 7.76
CA LYS A 52 7.59 -6.57 7.48
C LYS A 52 6.91 -7.09 8.75
N SER A 53 7.68 -7.56 9.72
CA SER A 53 7.15 -8.09 10.97
C SER A 53 6.47 -7.02 11.83
N GLU A 54 6.91 -5.76 11.74
CA GLU A 54 6.30 -4.62 12.43
C GLU A 54 4.96 -4.24 11.81
N VAL A 55 4.86 -4.30 10.48
CA VAL A 55 3.61 -4.03 9.76
C VAL A 55 2.63 -5.19 9.89
N GLU A 56 3.09 -6.42 9.68
CA GLU A 56 2.29 -7.64 9.79
C GLU A 56 2.14 -8.07 11.27
N ASN A 57 1.84 -7.12 12.15
CA ASN A 57 1.57 -7.38 13.56
C ASN A 57 0.21 -8.07 13.77
N GLN A 58 -0.10 -8.43 15.02
CA GLN A 58 -1.29 -9.22 15.36
C GLN A 58 -2.60 -8.62 14.83
N LEU A 59 -2.72 -7.30 14.75
CA LEU A 59 -3.94 -6.63 14.26
C LEU A 59 -4.05 -6.75 12.73
N VAL A 60 -2.95 -6.51 12.02
CA VAL A 60 -2.93 -6.67 10.54
C VAL A 60 -3.11 -8.14 10.15
N ARG A 61 -2.59 -9.08 10.93
CA ARG A 61 -2.79 -10.53 10.70
C ARG A 61 -4.26 -10.97 10.79
N GLN A 62 -5.10 -10.19 11.45
CA GLN A 62 -6.54 -10.46 11.52
C GLN A 62 -7.30 -10.01 10.28
N THR A 63 -6.67 -9.23 9.38
CA THR A 63 -7.33 -8.70 8.18
C THR A 63 -7.53 -9.74 7.08
N ASN A 64 -8.47 -9.49 6.18
CA ASN A 64 -8.69 -10.27 4.95
C ASN A 64 -7.44 -10.25 4.07
N ALA A 65 -6.80 -9.08 3.92
CA ALA A 65 -5.57 -8.93 3.16
C ALA A 65 -4.48 -9.91 3.64
N TYR A 66 -4.19 -9.98 4.94
CA TYR A 66 -3.18 -10.91 5.45
C TYR A 66 -3.59 -12.38 5.25
N LYS A 67 -4.81 -12.72 5.65
CA LYS A 67 -5.31 -14.11 5.60
C LYS A 67 -5.34 -14.68 4.20
N ASN A 68 -5.58 -13.84 3.21
CA ASN A 68 -5.67 -14.23 1.80
C ASN A 68 -4.36 -14.02 1.03
N GLY A 69 -3.26 -13.64 1.71
CA GLY A 69 -1.98 -13.38 1.06
C GLY A 69 -2.00 -12.17 0.11
N LYS A 70 -2.89 -11.21 0.35
CA LYS A 70 -3.11 -10.00 -0.47
C LYS A 70 -2.48 -8.75 0.15
N ILE A 71 -1.28 -8.90 0.71
CA ILE A 71 -0.41 -7.78 1.08
C ILE A 71 0.67 -7.64 0.01
N PHE A 72 0.64 -6.51 -0.71
CA PHE A 72 1.53 -6.24 -1.83
C PHE A 72 2.50 -5.13 -1.44
N TYR A 73 3.77 -5.49 -1.30
CA TYR A 73 4.87 -4.55 -1.12
C TYR A 73 5.33 -4.07 -2.50
N LEU A 74 4.90 -2.87 -2.85
CA LEU A 74 5.10 -2.24 -4.15
C LEU A 74 6.51 -1.68 -4.29
N ASN A 75 6.99 -1.51 -5.53
CA ASN A 75 8.33 -0.95 -5.77
C ASN A 75 8.39 0.55 -5.41
N PRO A 76 9.08 0.96 -4.33
CA PRO A 76 9.10 2.35 -3.91
C PRO A 76 9.82 3.27 -4.89
N GLU A 77 10.72 2.78 -5.73
CA GLU A 77 11.33 3.61 -6.78
C GLU A 77 10.29 4.01 -7.83
N MET A 78 9.36 3.11 -8.19
CA MET A 78 8.30 3.40 -9.16
C MET A 78 7.18 4.23 -8.55
N TRP A 79 6.82 3.97 -7.30
CA TRP A 79 5.66 4.58 -6.64
C TRP A 79 5.97 5.88 -5.89
N TYR A 80 7.22 6.10 -5.47
CA TYR A 80 7.61 7.28 -4.68
C TYR A 80 8.58 8.21 -5.42
N LEU A 81 9.56 7.67 -6.17
CA LEU A 81 10.58 8.48 -6.84
C LEU A 81 10.26 8.76 -8.31
N ALA A 82 9.75 7.77 -9.03
CA ALA A 82 9.48 7.89 -10.45
C ALA A 82 8.23 8.75 -10.69
N GLY A 83 8.37 9.77 -11.54
CA GLY A 83 7.23 10.49 -12.09
C GLY A 83 6.42 9.62 -13.07
N GLY A 84 5.27 10.11 -13.55
CA GLY A 84 4.34 9.40 -14.44
C GLY A 84 4.84 9.13 -15.87
N GLY A 85 6.10 8.74 -16.05
CA GLY A 85 6.65 8.27 -17.32
C GLY A 85 6.13 6.87 -17.70
N ILE A 86 6.26 6.51 -18.98
CA ILE A 86 5.66 5.27 -19.50
C ILE A 86 6.16 4.00 -18.80
N THR A 87 7.45 3.94 -18.46
CA THR A 87 8.05 2.78 -17.79
C THR A 87 7.50 2.59 -16.38
N SER A 88 7.44 3.67 -15.59
CA SER A 88 6.93 3.61 -14.22
C SER A 88 5.42 3.35 -14.20
N VAL A 89 4.66 3.97 -15.12
CA VAL A 89 3.21 3.72 -15.24
C VAL A 89 2.91 2.27 -15.58
N ASN A 90 3.63 1.67 -16.53
CA ASN A 90 3.44 0.25 -16.85
C ASN A 90 3.76 -0.65 -15.65
N ALA A 91 4.88 -0.41 -14.96
CA ALA A 91 5.23 -1.18 -13.77
C ALA A 91 4.17 -1.04 -12.65
N MET A 92 3.65 0.18 -12.41
CA MET A 92 2.59 0.42 -11.43
C MET A 92 1.29 -0.32 -11.78
N ILE A 93 0.92 -0.37 -13.06
CA ILE A 93 -0.26 -1.12 -13.53
C ILE A 93 -0.04 -2.62 -13.30
N ASP A 94 1.11 -3.16 -13.68
CA ASP A 94 1.44 -4.58 -13.54
C ASP A 94 1.44 -5.03 -12.06
N GLU A 95 1.94 -4.19 -11.15
CA GLU A 95 1.93 -4.50 -9.71
C GLU A 95 0.51 -4.47 -9.11
N VAL A 96 -0.34 -3.53 -9.52
CA VAL A 96 -1.74 -3.50 -9.06
C VAL A 96 -2.54 -4.67 -9.64
N ALA A 97 -2.28 -5.05 -10.89
CA ALA A 97 -2.95 -6.16 -11.56
C ALA A 97 -2.70 -7.50 -10.84
N GLN A 98 -1.55 -7.71 -10.21
CA GLN A 98 -1.24 -8.91 -9.43
C GLN A 98 -2.15 -9.10 -8.20
N ALA A 99 -2.89 -8.07 -7.79
CA ALA A 99 -3.82 -8.17 -6.65
C ALA A 99 -5.18 -8.81 -7.01
N PHE A 100 -5.47 -9.01 -8.29
CA PHE A 100 -6.75 -9.46 -8.83
C PHE A 100 -6.60 -10.73 -9.67
#